data_AF-A0A834L8E4-F1
#
_entry.id   AF-A0A834L8E4-F1
#
_cell.length_a   1.000
_cell.length_b   1.000
_cell.length_c   1.000
_cell.angle_alpha   90.00
_cell.angle_beta   90.00
_cell.angle_gamma   90.00
#
_symmetry.space_group_name_H-M   'P 1'
#
loop_
_entity.id
_entity.type
_entity.pdbx_description
1 polymer ?
#
loop_
_entity_poly.entity_id
_entity_poly.type
_entity_poly.pdbx_seq_one_letter_code
_entity_poly.pdbx_strand_id
1 'polypeptide(L)'
;MGFFATALLAVFFAYAAAIASTVESFNCSGSSGTTCNGLVGYVPANATTLSNITTLFAIQNSLNSLLGANNFPLTTSPNQSVSAQQTVRISFPCICINGTGYPVNPPVHTVVSGDTMSDIATVVFSGLVTYQQIQAFNNVKDASMISIGQELKIPLPCSCDEVGGERVVHYGYAVESGDTVGGIAQEFNTTEETLLALNGLSSPKNLFANVPLDVPLKDYNVSRPKLHQLSGQHALLCNAKAQRAYTLETPQLQVVIAQLAHTLVTITKPSSQPSPHCPLAQFARPELELHSHVHPIGVAVSSPYVVRWLYIV
;
A
#
# COMPACT_ATOMS: atom_id res chain seq x y z
N MET A 1 -38.12 28.56 -52.77
CA MET A 1 -37.72 28.29 -51.37
C MET A 1 -37.35 26.82 -51.30
N GLY A 2 -36.08 26.45 -51.14
CA GLY A 2 -35.74 25.00 -51.15
C GLY A 2 -34.29 24.57 -51.28
N PHE A 3 -33.29 25.44 -51.07
CA PHE A 3 -31.87 25.02 -51.18
C PHE A 3 -30.98 25.42 -50.00
N PHE A 4 -31.51 26.10 -48.97
CA PHE A 4 -30.73 26.52 -47.79
C PHE A 4 -30.91 25.61 -46.56
N ALA A 5 -31.85 24.66 -46.58
CA ALA A 5 -32.14 23.81 -45.42
C ALA A 5 -31.26 22.55 -45.33
N THR A 6 -30.63 22.12 -46.43
CA THR A 6 -29.83 20.89 -46.46
C THR A 6 -28.35 21.11 -46.10
N ALA A 7 -27.85 22.34 -46.21
CA ALA A 7 -26.46 22.66 -45.86
C ALA A 7 -26.24 22.84 -44.35
N LEU A 8 -27.27 23.23 -43.58
CA LEU A 8 -27.18 23.41 -42.13
C LEU A 8 -27.27 22.09 -41.34
N LEU A 9 -27.93 21.07 -41.90
CA LEU A 9 -28.02 19.74 -41.28
C LEU A 9 -26.71 18.93 -41.45
N ALA A 10 -25.95 19.18 -42.51
CA ALA A 10 -24.64 18.56 -42.72
C ALA A 10 -23.52 19.19 -41.86
N VAL A 11 -23.66 20.46 -41.49
CA VAL A 11 -22.68 21.15 -40.60
C VAL A 11 -22.91 20.79 -39.13
N PHE A 12 -24.13 20.41 -38.72
CA PHE A 12 -24.39 19.90 -37.37
C PHE A 12 -23.91 18.45 -37.17
N PHE A 13 -23.88 17.64 -38.23
CA PHE A 13 -23.30 16.28 -38.18
C PHE A 13 -21.77 16.25 -38.27
N ALA A 14 -21.12 17.36 -38.62
CA ALA A 14 -19.66 17.47 -38.67
C ALA A 14 -19.04 17.98 -37.36
N TYR A 15 -19.84 18.40 -36.37
CA TYR A 15 -19.35 18.88 -35.06
C TYR A 15 -19.38 17.80 -33.96
N ALA A 16 -19.65 16.55 -34.33
CA ALA A 16 -19.49 15.38 -33.47
C ALA A 16 -18.29 14.51 -33.91
N ALA A 17 -17.28 15.13 -34.54
CA ALA A 17 -16.00 14.48 -34.79
C ALA A 17 -15.25 14.29 -33.46
N ALA A 18 -15.52 13.14 -32.86
CA ALA A 18 -14.58 12.33 -32.08
C ALA A 18 -13.68 13.11 -31.12
N ILE A 19 -14.20 13.38 -29.92
CA ILE A 19 -13.40 12.99 -28.75
C ILE A 19 -13.54 11.48 -28.70
N ALA A 20 -12.65 10.77 -29.41
CA ALA A 20 -12.37 9.39 -29.04
C ALA A 20 -11.84 9.51 -27.61
N SER A 21 -12.70 9.30 -26.62
CA SER A 21 -12.26 9.06 -25.25
C SER A 21 -11.32 7.86 -25.38
N THR A 22 -10.03 8.12 -25.29
CA THR A 22 -9.04 7.07 -25.45
C THR A 22 -9.39 6.00 -24.42
N VAL A 23 -9.58 4.78 -24.90
CA VAL A 23 -9.87 3.55 -24.13
C VAL A 23 -8.60 3.14 -23.36
N GLU A 24 -7.77 4.10 -23.01
CA GLU A 24 -6.41 3.88 -22.57
C GLU A 24 -6.39 4.05 -21.06
N SER A 25 -5.89 3.01 -20.40
CA SER A 25 -5.41 3.09 -19.02
C SER A 25 -4.23 4.07 -18.96
N PHE A 26 -3.63 4.29 -17.80
CA PHE A 26 -2.53 5.23 -17.68
C PHE A 26 -1.38 4.88 -18.63
N ASN A 27 -0.87 5.91 -19.31
CA ASN A 27 0.26 5.78 -20.19
C ASN A 27 1.46 5.27 -19.38
N CYS A 28 2.11 4.24 -19.90
CA CYS A 28 3.35 3.71 -19.36
C CYS A 28 4.33 3.47 -20.50
N SER A 29 5.06 4.54 -20.79
CA SER A 29 6.05 4.71 -21.85
C SER A 29 7.37 3.99 -21.58
N GLY A 30 7.56 3.47 -20.36
CA GLY A 30 8.69 2.63 -19.98
C GLY A 30 8.86 1.39 -20.87
N SER A 31 10.01 0.72 -20.75
CA SER A 31 10.26 -0.52 -21.51
C SER A 31 9.17 -1.56 -21.22
N SER A 32 8.61 -2.17 -22.26
CA SER A 32 7.59 -3.22 -22.10
C SER A 32 8.12 -4.33 -21.18
N GLY A 33 7.34 -4.68 -20.15
CA GLY A 33 7.72 -5.61 -19.09
C GLY A 33 8.23 -4.95 -17.80
N THR A 34 8.38 -3.63 -17.76
CA THR A 34 8.71 -2.90 -16.52
C THR A 34 7.62 -3.10 -15.46
N THR A 35 8.02 -3.37 -14.22
CA THR A 35 7.10 -3.54 -13.09
C THR A 35 7.35 -2.52 -11.98
N CYS A 36 6.27 -2.16 -11.29
CA CYS A 36 6.27 -1.24 -10.15
C CYS A 36 5.04 -1.52 -9.28
N ASN A 37 4.79 -0.68 -8.26
CA ASN A 37 3.54 -0.72 -7.51
C ASN A 37 2.61 0.38 -8.04
N GLY A 38 1.40 -0.01 -8.44
CA GLY A 38 0.29 0.91 -8.68
C GLY A 38 -0.51 1.16 -7.40
N LEU A 39 -1.24 2.26 -7.38
CA LEU A 39 -2.11 2.62 -6.26
C LEU A 39 -3.43 3.16 -6.81
N VAL A 40 -4.57 2.77 -6.23
CA VAL A 40 -5.88 3.38 -6.55
C VAL A 40 -6.63 3.76 -5.29
N GLY A 41 -7.47 4.78 -5.39
CA GLY A 41 -8.33 5.26 -4.31
C GLY A 41 -9.73 4.68 -4.44
N TYR A 42 -10.00 3.56 -3.78
CA TYR A 42 -11.32 2.93 -3.81
C TYR A 42 -12.28 3.61 -2.84
N VAL A 43 -13.49 3.95 -3.28
CA VAL A 43 -14.51 4.63 -2.48
C VAL A 43 -15.78 3.77 -2.48
N PRO A 44 -16.04 2.97 -1.43
CA PRO A 44 -17.13 2.02 -1.45
C PRO A 44 -18.49 2.74 -1.43
N ALA A 45 -19.39 2.32 -2.32
CA ALA A 45 -20.74 2.87 -2.42
C ALA A 45 -21.57 2.61 -1.14
N ASN A 46 -21.34 1.47 -0.49
CA ASN A 46 -22.01 1.05 0.74
C ASN A 46 -20.98 0.69 1.82
N ALA A 47 -21.38 0.75 3.09
CA ALA A 47 -20.53 0.29 4.19
C ALA A 47 -20.12 -1.18 3.98
N THR A 48 -18.85 -1.49 4.23
CA THR A 48 -18.26 -2.81 3.96
C THR A 48 -17.17 -3.12 4.98
N THR A 49 -16.40 -4.18 4.78
CA THR A 49 -15.27 -4.57 5.64
C THR A 49 -13.95 -4.59 4.86
N LEU A 50 -12.83 -4.52 5.57
CA LEU A 50 -11.51 -4.73 4.94
C LEU A 50 -11.42 -6.08 4.23
N SER A 51 -12.00 -7.15 4.77
CA SER A 51 -12.04 -8.49 4.16
C SER A 51 -12.83 -8.55 2.84
N ASN A 52 -13.92 -7.81 2.73
CA ASN A 52 -14.68 -7.71 1.49
C ASN A 52 -13.90 -6.93 0.43
N ILE A 53 -13.22 -5.84 0.83
CA ILE A 53 -12.35 -5.08 -0.06
C ILE A 53 -11.19 -5.95 -0.54
N THR A 54 -10.54 -6.72 0.35
CA THR A 54 -9.44 -7.57 -0.06
C THR A 54 -9.87 -8.67 -1.03
N THR A 55 -11.10 -9.15 -0.90
CA THR A 55 -11.72 -10.10 -1.82
C THR A 55 -12.02 -9.45 -3.17
N LEU A 56 -12.68 -8.29 -3.17
CA LEU A 56 -13.05 -7.56 -4.38
C LEU A 56 -11.83 -7.25 -5.27
N PHE A 57 -10.72 -6.85 -4.65
CA PHE A 57 -9.49 -6.50 -5.36
C PHE A 57 -8.51 -7.67 -5.53
N ALA A 58 -8.90 -8.89 -5.18
CA ALA A 58 -8.05 -10.09 -5.23
C ALA A 58 -6.69 -9.94 -4.51
N ILE A 59 -6.65 -9.17 -3.41
CA ILE A 59 -5.47 -8.92 -2.58
C ILE A 59 -5.43 -9.78 -1.30
N GLN A 60 -6.13 -10.93 -1.29
CA GLN A 60 -6.47 -11.69 -0.07
C GLN A 60 -5.29 -12.13 0.81
N ASN A 61 -4.11 -12.39 0.23
CA ASN A 61 -2.91 -12.75 1.02
C ASN A 61 -2.17 -11.53 1.59
N SER A 62 -2.77 -10.34 1.53
CA SER A 62 -2.06 -9.09 1.76
C SER A 62 -2.89 -8.06 2.53
N LEU A 63 -3.72 -8.48 3.50
CA LEU A 63 -4.36 -7.53 4.41
C LEU A 63 -3.35 -6.51 4.96
N ASN A 64 -2.13 -6.95 5.30
CA ASN A 64 -1.04 -6.06 5.73
C ASN A 64 -0.67 -4.97 4.72
N SER A 65 -0.76 -5.25 3.41
CA SER A 65 -0.49 -4.25 2.36
C SER A 65 -1.60 -3.19 2.34
N LEU A 66 -2.86 -3.60 2.47
CA LEU A 66 -4.01 -2.72 2.60
C LEU A 66 -3.90 -1.86 3.87
N LEU A 67 -3.57 -2.48 5.01
CA LEU A 67 -3.40 -1.79 6.27
C LEU A 67 -2.27 -0.75 6.19
N GLY A 68 -1.12 -1.13 5.63
CA GLY A 68 0.03 -0.24 5.45
C GLY A 68 -0.27 0.95 4.54
N ALA A 69 -0.95 0.72 3.40
CA ALA A 69 -1.34 1.78 2.47
C ALA A 69 -2.34 2.79 3.06
N ASN A 70 -3.06 2.40 4.12
CA ASN A 70 -4.10 3.19 4.78
C ASN A 70 -3.75 3.57 6.22
N ASN A 71 -2.50 3.38 6.66
CA ASN A 71 -2.03 3.72 8.01
C ASN A 71 -2.82 3.04 9.15
N PHE A 72 -3.45 1.89 8.90
CA PHE A 72 -4.07 1.11 9.95
C PHE A 72 -3.00 0.32 10.75
N PRO A 73 -3.22 0.07 12.06
CA PRO A 73 -2.41 -0.87 12.81
C PRO A 73 -2.38 -2.26 12.16
N LEU A 74 -1.24 -2.93 12.15
CA LEU A 74 -1.12 -4.30 11.60
C LEU A 74 -1.93 -5.35 12.39
N THR A 75 -2.46 -4.98 13.56
CA THR A 75 -3.36 -5.80 14.38
C THR A 75 -4.84 -5.60 14.07
N THR A 76 -5.17 -4.72 13.11
CA THR A 76 -6.57 -4.44 12.73
C THR A 76 -7.25 -5.69 12.17
N SER A 77 -8.47 -5.95 12.66
CA SER A 77 -9.28 -7.08 12.25
C SER A 77 -9.68 -7.00 10.77
N PRO A 78 -9.71 -8.13 10.02
CA PRO A 78 -10.28 -8.17 8.67
C PRO A 78 -11.75 -7.72 8.62
N ASN A 79 -12.49 -7.88 9.72
CA ASN A 79 -13.89 -7.47 9.83
C ASN A 79 -14.07 -6.00 10.27
N GLN A 80 -12.98 -5.23 10.34
CA GLN A 80 -13.04 -3.80 10.56
C GLN A 80 -13.95 -3.16 9.50
N SER A 81 -14.95 -2.42 9.96
CA SER A 81 -15.89 -1.71 9.10
C SER A 81 -15.20 -0.54 8.40
N VAL A 82 -15.57 -0.34 7.14
CA VAL A 82 -15.23 0.81 6.30
C VAL A 82 -16.54 1.49 5.94
N SER A 83 -16.66 2.77 6.27
CA SER A 83 -17.84 3.56 5.98
C SER A 83 -18.01 3.74 4.47
N ALA A 84 -19.26 3.90 4.01
CA ALA A 84 -19.51 4.38 2.66
C ALA A 84 -18.79 5.72 2.45
N GLN A 85 -18.32 5.98 1.22
CA GLN A 85 -17.59 7.19 0.83
C GLN A 85 -16.21 7.37 1.49
N GLN A 86 -15.76 6.44 2.33
CA GLN A 86 -14.40 6.48 2.86
C GLN A 86 -13.42 5.98 1.79
N THR A 87 -12.46 6.82 1.39
CA THR A 87 -11.38 6.38 0.49
C THR A 87 -10.49 5.35 1.16
N VAL A 88 -10.26 4.23 0.48
CA VAL A 88 -9.34 3.17 0.84
C VAL A 88 -8.31 3.00 -0.28
N ARG A 89 -7.04 3.22 0.04
CA ARG A 89 -5.92 3.05 -0.89
C ARG A 89 -5.63 1.58 -1.12
N ILE A 90 -5.70 1.14 -2.37
CA ILE A 90 -5.42 -0.24 -2.78
C ILE A 90 -4.11 -0.26 -3.55
N SER A 91 -3.09 -0.90 -2.99
CA SER A 91 -1.79 -1.09 -3.63
C SER A 91 -1.74 -2.44 -4.34
N PHE A 92 -1.23 -2.47 -5.58
CA PHE A 92 -1.14 -3.69 -6.37
C PHE A 92 0.07 -3.68 -7.31
N PRO A 93 0.60 -4.84 -7.70
CA PRO A 93 1.69 -4.91 -8.67
C PRO A 93 1.22 -4.45 -10.06
N CYS A 94 1.96 -3.52 -10.66
CA CYS A 94 1.75 -2.99 -11.99
C CYS A 94 2.79 -3.53 -12.97
N ILE A 95 2.39 -3.72 -14.23
CA ILE A 95 3.27 -4.04 -15.35
C ILE A 95 2.90 -3.18 -16.56
N CYS A 96 3.93 -2.68 -17.26
CA CYS A 96 3.75 -1.89 -18.47
C CYS A 96 3.88 -2.76 -19.71
N ILE A 97 2.88 -2.72 -20.58
CA ILE A 97 2.81 -3.52 -21.80
C ILE A 97 2.32 -2.61 -22.93
N ASN A 98 3.09 -2.53 -24.01
CA ASN A 98 2.73 -1.75 -25.21
C ASN A 98 2.32 -0.29 -24.93
N GLY A 99 3.00 0.40 -24.02
CA GLY A 99 2.69 1.80 -23.69
C GLY A 99 1.60 2.00 -22.64
N THR A 100 1.05 0.92 -22.07
CA THR A 100 -0.05 1.01 -21.10
C THR A 100 0.26 0.20 -19.86
N GLY A 101 -0.02 0.75 -18.67
CA GLY A 101 0.11 0.00 -17.43
C GLY A 101 -1.16 -0.78 -17.06
N TYR A 102 -0.93 -2.00 -16.55
CA TYR A 102 -1.96 -2.95 -16.13
C TYR A 102 -1.61 -3.62 -14.81
N PRO A 103 -2.59 -4.08 -14.02
CA PRO A 103 -2.32 -4.93 -12.87
C PRO A 103 -1.74 -6.27 -13.34
N VAL A 104 -0.68 -6.75 -12.68
CA VAL A 104 -0.10 -8.08 -12.97
C VAL A 104 -1.13 -9.19 -12.77
N ASN A 105 -1.93 -9.06 -11.70
CA ASN A 105 -3.04 -9.94 -11.39
C ASN A 105 -4.32 -9.06 -11.28
N PRO A 106 -5.06 -8.84 -12.39
CA PRO A 106 -6.27 -8.05 -12.35
C PRO A 106 -7.31 -8.70 -11.41
N PRO A 107 -8.06 -7.88 -10.64
CA PRO A 107 -9.26 -8.37 -9.97
C PRO A 107 -10.24 -8.98 -10.98
N VAL A 108 -11.05 -9.93 -10.53
CA VAL A 108 -12.07 -10.58 -11.36
C VAL A 108 -13.43 -10.35 -10.72
N HIS A 109 -14.37 -9.81 -11.50
CA HIS A 109 -15.77 -9.69 -11.12
C HIS A 109 -16.58 -10.76 -11.84
N THR A 110 -17.30 -11.59 -11.08
CA THR A 110 -18.25 -12.54 -11.65
C THR A 110 -19.60 -11.85 -11.79
N VAL A 111 -20.07 -11.70 -13.03
CA VAL A 111 -21.33 -11.03 -13.36
C VAL A 111 -22.50 -11.70 -12.64
N VAL A 112 -23.28 -10.91 -11.91
CA VAL A 112 -24.50 -11.36 -11.23
C VAL A 112 -25.76 -10.79 -11.88
N SER A 113 -26.92 -11.26 -11.44
CA SER A 113 -28.20 -10.78 -11.97
C SER A 113 -28.37 -9.28 -11.72
N GLY A 114 -28.63 -8.53 -12.78
CA GLY A 114 -28.84 -7.07 -12.73
C GLY A 114 -27.58 -6.25 -12.99
N ASP A 115 -26.40 -6.88 -13.11
CA ASP A 115 -25.19 -6.16 -13.47
C ASP A 115 -25.28 -5.59 -14.89
N THR A 116 -24.80 -4.36 -15.04
CA THR A 116 -24.35 -3.81 -16.32
C THR A 116 -22.84 -3.54 -16.23
N MET A 117 -22.13 -3.57 -17.37
CA MET A 117 -20.70 -3.25 -17.37
C MET A 117 -20.43 -1.81 -16.89
N SER A 118 -21.39 -0.91 -17.11
CA SER A 118 -21.35 0.45 -16.57
C SER A 118 -21.42 0.45 -15.05
N ASP A 119 -22.38 -0.26 -14.44
CA ASP A 119 -22.53 -0.29 -12.98
C ASP A 119 -21.34 -1.01 -12.30
N ILE A 120 -20.79 -2.04 -12.94
CA ILE A 120 -19.54 -2.67 -12.46
C ILE A 120 -18.42 -1.62 -12.42
N ALA A 121 -18.23 -0.86 -13.50
CA ALA A 121 -17.23 0.19 -13.55
C ALA A 121 -17.47 1.31 -12.52
N THR A 122 -18.66 1.90 -12.49
CA THR A 122 -18.93 3.14 -11.73
C THR A 122 -19.35 2.90 -10.30
N VAL A 123 -20.02 1.78 -9.99
CA VAL A 123 -20.55 1.47 -8.65
C VAL A 123 -19.67 0.46 -7.92
N VAL A 124 -19.35 -0.67 -8.57
CA VAL A 124 -18.58 -1.75 -7.90
C VAL A 124 -17.11 -1.37 -7.75
N PHE A 125 -16.51 -0.77 -8.78
CA PHE A 125 -15.11 -0.31 -8.78
C PHE A 125 -14.96 1.21 -8.67
N SER A 126 -16.02 1.92 -8.24
CA SER A 126 -15.98 3.35 -7.91
C SER A 126 -15.44 4.26 -9.02
N GLY A 127 -15.67 3.90 -10.28
CA GLY A 127 -15.18 4.67 -11.43
C GLY A 127 -13.66 4.60 -11.63
N LEU A 128 -12.97 3.65 -10.99
CA LEU A 128 -11.53 3.43 -11.19
C LEU A 128 -11.20 2.88 -12.57
N VAL A 129 -12.21 2.39 -13.29
CA VAL A 129 -12.14 1.95 -14.68
C VAL A 129 -13.40 2.40 -15.39
N THR A 130 -13.35 2.49 -16.72
CA THR A 130 -14.52 2.71 -17.57
C THR A 130 -15.05 1.38 -18.11
N TYR A 131 -16.34 1.34 -18.49
CA TYR A 131 -16.89 0.12 -19.11
C TYR A 131 -16.18 -0.21 -20.43
N GLN A 132 -15.71 0.79 -21.19
CA GLN A 132 -14.97 0.59 -22.43
C GLN A 132 -13.62 -0.10 -22.16
N GLN A 133 -12.93 0.27 -21.09
CA GLN A 133 -11.68 -0.39 -20.67
C GLN A 133 -11.95 -1.84 -20.26
N ILE A 134 -13.01 -2.11 -19.47
CA ILE A 134 -13.41 -3.48 -19.12
C ILE A 134 -13.72 -4.27 -20.40
N GLN A 135 -14.51 -3.70 -21.30
CA GLN A 135 -14.92 -4.33 -22.56
C GLN A 135 -13.70 -4.72 -23.40
N ALA A 136 -12.81 -3.76 -23.66
CA ALA A 136 -11.62 -3.95 -24.49
C ALA A 136 -10.68 -4.98 -23.86
N PHE A 137 -10.41 -4.88 -22.56
CA PHE A 137 -9.50 -5.78 -21.86
C PHE A 137 -9.99 -7.24 -21.84
N ASN A 138 -11.31 -7.44 -21.81
CA ASN A 138 -11.93 -8.76 -21.83
C ASN A 138 -12.31 -9.25 -23.23
N ASN A 139 -11.97 -8.51 -24.30
CA ASN A 139 -12.34 -8.81 -25.68
C ASN A 139 -13.85 -9.02 -25.88
N VAL A 140 -14.67 -8.28 -25.13
CA VAL A 140 -16.14 -8.35 -25.22
C VAL A 140 -16.60 -7.51 -26.41
N LYS A 141 -17.30 -8.14 -27.37
CA LYS A 141 -17.74 -7.46 -28.60
C LYS A 141 -18.80 -6.39 -28.35
N ASP A 142 -19.71 -6.65 -27.41
CA ASP A 142 -20.82 -5.77 -27.06
C ASP A 142 -20.96 -5.73 -25.53
N ALA A 143 -20.76 -4.55 -24.93
CA ALA A 143 -20.85 -4.35 -23.49
C ALA A 143 -22.26 -4.58 -22.92
N SER A 144 -23.30 -4.54 -23.76
CA SER A 144 -24.67 -4.86 -23.35
C SER A 144 -24.94 -6.37 -23.28
N MET A 145 -24.06 -7.19 -23.84
CA MET A 145 -24.19 -8.65 -23.89
C MET A 145 -23.23 -9.34 -22.91
N ILE A 146 -23.36 -9.03 -21.63
CA ILE A 146 -22.72 -9.80 -20.55
C ILE A 146 -23.69 -10.85 -19.99
N SER A 147 -23.15 -12.00 -19.59
CA SER A 147 -23.95 -13.13 -19.06
C SER A 147 -23.68 -13.36 -17.59
N ILE A 148 -24.71 -13.75 -16.82
CA ILE A 148 -24.55 -14.16 -15.42
C ILE A 148 -23.51 -15.29 -15.33
N GLY A 149 -22.59 -15.20 -14.38
CA GLY A 149 -21.48 -16.13 -14.19
C GLY A 149 -20.26 -15.85 -15.08
N GLN A 150 -20.35 -14.91 -16.01
CA GLN A 150 -19.19 -14.47 -16.79
C GLN A 150 -18.17 -13.78 -15.87
N GLU A 151 -16.91 -14.16 -16.00
CA GLU A 151 -15.80 -13.51 -15.30
C GLU A 151 -15.25 -12.35 -16.15
N LEU A 152 -15.24 -11.15 -15.57
CA LEU A 152 -14.66 -9.94 -16.16
C LEU A 152 -13.41 -9.55 -15.37
N LYS A 153 -12.26 -9.53 -16.03
CA LYS A 153 -11.02 -9.00 -15.47
C LYS A 153 -11.07 -7.48 -15.46
N ILE A 154 -10.64 -6.87 -14.36
CA ILE A 154 -10.76 -5.43 -14.14
C ILE A 154 -9.39 -4.77 -14.32
N PRO A 155 -9.18 -3.98 -15.39
CA PRO A 155 -7.89 -3.40 -15.72
C PRO A 155 -7.64 -2.11 -14.94
N LEU A 156 -7.36 -2.22 -13.64
CA LEU A 156 -7.08 -1.04 -12.81
C LEU A 156 -5.91 -0.21 -13.38
N PRO A 157 -6.04 1.12 -13.44
CA PRO A 157 -5.03 1.95 -14.05
C PRO A 157 -3.78 2.05 -13.17
N CYS A 158 -2.61 1.99 -13.79
CA CYS A 158 -1.32 2.19 -13.14
C CYS A 158 -0.27 2.58 -14.16
N SER A 159 0.85 3.15 -13.71
CA SER A 159 2.02 3.42 -14.55
C SER A 159 3.30 3.30 -13.73
N CYS A 160 4.39 3.02 -14.43
CA CYS A 160 5.74 2.96 -13.87
C CYS A 160 6.65 4.06 -14.42
N ASP A 161 6.08 5.03 -15.13
CA ASP A 161 6.82 6.13 -15.72
C ASP A 161 7.36 7.08 -14.63
N GLU A 162 8.44 7.77 -14.95
CA GLU A 162 8.93 8.87 -14.13
C GLU A 162 8.21 10.17 -14.53
N VAL A 163 7.90 11.01 -13.56
CA VAL A 163 7.27 12.31 -13.81
C VAL A 163 8.27 13.40 -13.48
N GLY A 164 8.69 14.16 -14.51
CA GLY A 164 9.73 15.18 -14.35
C GLY A 164 11.12 14.61 -14.02
N GLY A 165 11.41 13.36 -14.40
CA GLY A 165 12.67 12.67 -14.09
C GLY A 165 12.76 12.17 -12.64
N GLU A 166 11.64 12.16 -11.92
CA GLU A 166 11.55 11.64 -10.56
C GLU A 166 10.67 10.37 -10.54
N ARG A 167 11.08 9.40 -9.73
CA ARG A 167 10.27 8.22 -9.45
C ARG A 167 9.07 8.62 -8.61
N VAL A 168 7.88 8.27 -9.07
CA VAL A 168 6.63 8.52 -8.37
C VAL A 168 5.84 7.22 -8.23
N VAL A 169 4.81 7.23 -7.38
CA VAL A 169 3.74 6.23 -7.46
C VAL A 169 2.55 6.86 -8.13
N HIS A 170 2.12 6.27 -9.24
CA HIS A 170 0.92 6.68 -9.96
C HIS A 170 -0.31 6.24 -9.18
N TYR A 171 -1.07 7.23 -8.72
CA TYR A 171 -2.29 7.04 -7.94
C TYR A 171 -3.51 7.31 -8.80
N GLY A 172 -4.28 6.26 -9.09
CA GLY A 172 -5.59 6.37 -9.73
C GLY A 172 -6.61 6.95 -8.76
N TYR A 173 -6.83 8.25 -8.87
CA TYR A 173 -7.79 9.01 -8.07
C TYR A 173 -9.16 9.01 -8.75
N ALA A 174 -10.20 8.51 -8.07
CA ALA A 174 -11.57 8.61 -8.54
C ALA A 174 -12.08 10.04 -8.31
N VAL A 175 -12.21 10.82 -9.38
CA VAL A 175 -12.66 12.21 -9.31
C VAL A 175 -14.11 12.27 -8.80
N GLU A 176 -14.31 13.04 -7.74
CA GLU A 176 -15.59 13.27 -7.09
C GLU A 176 -16.28 14.54 -7.60
N SER A 177 -17.59 14.63 -7.35
CA SER A 177 -18.37 15.82 -7.71
C SER A 177 -17.94 17.02 -6.88
N GLY A 178 -17.42 18.06 -7.54
CA GLY A 178 -16.97 19.29 -6.90
C GLY A 178 -15.45 19.42 -6.83
N ASP A 179 -14.72 18.37 -7.22
CA ASP A 179 -13.27 18.44 -7.36
C ASP A 179 -12.84 19.46 -8.41
N THR A 180 -11.65 20.01 -8.19
CA THR A 180 -10.95 20.86 -9.16
C THR A 180 -9.53 20.36 -9.32
N VAL A 181 -8.95 20.53 -10.51
CA VAL A 181 -7.54 20.13 -10.75
C VAL A 181 -6.61 20.81 -9.75
N GLY A 182 -6.84 22.09 -9.43
CA GLY A 182 -6.07 22.83 -8.42
C GLY A 182 -6.21 22.28 -7.01
N GLY A 183 -7.43 21.93 -6.59
CA GLY A 183 -7.67 21.31 -5.29
C GLY A 183 -6.94 19.98 -5.14
N ILE A 184 -7.06 19.11 -6.15
CA ILE A 184 -6.37 17.81 -6.18
C ILE A 184 -4.84 18.01 -6.19
N ALA A 185 -4.34 18.95 -7.02
CA ALA A 185 -2.90 19.24 -7.09
C ALA A 185 -2.35 19.66 -5.73
N GLN A 186 -3.08 20.54 -5.02
CA GLN A 186 -2.72 20.99 -3.68
C GLN A 186 -2.75 19.84 -2.67
N GLU A 187 -3.78 18.99 -2.69
CA GLU A 187 -3.92 17.86 -1.76
C GLU A 187 -2.75 16.87 -1.89
N PHE A 188 -2.35 16.56 -3.12
CA PHE A 188 -1.32 15.56 -3.41
C PHE A 188 0.08 16.14 -3.63
N ASN A 189 0.29 17.43 -3.32
CA ASN A 189 1.57 18.11 -3.44
C ASN A 189 2.18 17.99 -4.85
N THR A 190 1.38 18.27 -5.87
CA THR A 190 1.77 18.35 -7.28
C THR A 190 1.29 19.67 -7.88
N THR A 191 1.42 19.87 -9.19
CA THR A 191 0.95 21.08 -9.89
C THR A 191 -0.20 20.78 -10.83
N GLU A 192 -1.07 21.78 -11.07
CA GLU A 192 -2.12 21.66 -12.09
C GLU A 192 -1.53 21.31 -13.45
N GLU A 193 -0.44 21.96 -13.84
CA GLU A 193 0.27 21.69 -15.09
C GLU A 193 0.69 20.21 -15.21
N THR A 194 1.22 19.63 -14.13
CA THR A 194 1.61 18.22 -14.10
C THR A 194 0.38 17.32 -14.28
N LEU A 195 -0.72 17.60 -13.55
CA LEU A 195 -1.95 16.79 -13.67
C LEU A 195 -2.56 16.90 -15.06
N LEU A 196 -2.62 18.09 -15.63
CA LEU A 196 -3.15 18.31 -16.98
C LEU A 196 -2.33 17.57 -18.03
N ALA A 197 -0.99 17.69 -17.97
CA ALA A 197 -0.09 17.04 -18.89
C ALA A 197 -0.17 15.50 -18.80
N LEU A 198 -0.15 14.96 -17.58
CA LEU A 198 -0.18 13.52 -17.34
C LEU A 198 -1.50 12.87 -17.81
N ASN A 199 -2.60 13.61 -17.72
CA ASN A 199 -3.94 13.12 -18.06
C ASN A 199 -4.45 13.61 -19.42
N GLY A 200 -3.60 14.26 -20.24
CA GLY A 200 -3.99 14.76 -21.56
C GLY A 200 -5.12 15.80 -21.53
N LEU A 201 -5.28 16.53 -20.43
CA LEU A 201 -6.33 17.53 -20.27
C LEU A 201 -5.87 18.89 -20.81
N SER A 202 -6.58 19.43 -21.81
CA SER A 202 -6.27 20.74 -22.38
C SER A 202 -6.63 21.92 -21.47
N SER A 203 -7.48 21.70 -20.46
CA SER A 203 -7.92 22.71 -19.50
C SER A 203 -8.41 22.08 -18.20
N PRO A 204 -8.28 22.75 -17.05
CA PRO A 204 -8.86 22.28 -15.78
C PRO A 204 -10.36 22.01 -15.81
N LYS A 205 -11.09 22.67 -16.73
CA LYS A 205 -12.54 22.49 -16.90
C LYS A 205 -12.92 21.15 -17.55
N ASN A 206 -11.95 20.43 -18.09
CA ASN A 206 -12.14 19.13 -18.71
C ASN A 206 -11.96 17.98 -17.71
N LEU A 207 -11.88 18.27 -16.41
CA LEU A 207 -11.93 17.27 -15.37
C LEU A 207 -13.35 16.69 -15.28
N PHE A 208 -13.48 15.38 -15.53
CA PHE A 208 -14.76 14.67 -15.47
C PHE A 208 -14.80 13.74 -14.27
N ALA A 209 -15.90 13.79 -13.53
CA ALA A 209 -16.18 12.82 -12.48
C ALA A 209 -16.28 11.40 -13.06
N ASN A 210 -15.93 10.40 -12.26
CA ASN A 210 -15.97 8.97 -12.62
C ASN A 210 -15.01 8.55 -13.75
N VAL A 211 -13.99 9.36 -14.03
CA VAL A 211 -12.82 8.96 -14.81
C VAL A 211 -11.63 8.99 -13.85
N PRO A 212 -10.81 7.93 -13.78
CA PRO A 212 -9.66 7.92 -12.89
C PRO A 212 -8.64 8.96 -13.38
N LEU A 213 -8.23 9.85 -12.48
CA LEU A 213 -7.16 10.81 -12.71
C LEU A 213 -5.84 10.20 -12.23
N ASP A 214 -4.82 10.20 -13.09
CA ASP A 214 -3.46 9.85 -12.70
C ASP A 214 -2.83 10.97 -11.90
N VAL A 215 -2.56 10.71 -10.63
CA VAL A 215 -1.94 11.65 -9.70
C VAL A 215 -0.56 11.12 -9.29
N PRO A 216 0.54 11.86 -9.58
CA PRO A 216 1.88 11.41 -9.26
C PRO A 216 2.23 11.70 -7.80
N LEU A 217 2.39 10.65 -7.00
CA LEU A 217 2.78 10.77 -5.59
C LEU A 217 4.31 10.69 -5.45
N LYS A 218 4.95 11.84 -5.22
CA LYS A 218 6.42 11.96 -5.09
C LYS A 218 6.97 11.39 -3.77
N ASP A 219 6.23 11.53 -2.68
CA ASP A 219 6.65 11.11 -1.33
C ASP A 219 5.94 9.84 -0.83
N TYR A 220 5.39 9.02 -1.74
CA TYR A 220 4.68 7.80 -1.35
C TYR A 220 5.66 6.68 -0.98
N ASN A 221 6.20 6.77 0.25
CA ASN A 221 6.90 5.66 0.87
C ASN A 221 5.88 4.63 1.39
N VAL A 222 5.55 3.63 0.57
CA VAL A 222 4.78 2.43 1.02
C VAL A 222 5.45 1.76 2.22
N SER A 223 6.76 1.97 2.41
CA SER A 223 7.58 1.38 3.45
C SER A 223 7.80 2.25 4.69
N ARG A 224 7.26 3.47 4.74
CA ARG A 224 7.29 4.32 5.95
C ARG A 224 5.92 4.94 6.14
N PRO A 225 5.07 4.44 7.06
CA PRO A 225 3.98 5.28 7.53
C PRO A 225 4.60 6.61 7.92
N LYS A 226 4.03 7.72 7.43
CA LYS A 226 4.39 9.07 7.88
C LYS A 226 4.44 9.00 9.40
N LEU A 227 5.66 8.96 9.96
CA LEU A 227 5.84 9.34 11.34
C LEU A 227 5.44 10.81 11.26
N HIS A 228 4.22 11.12 11.71
CA HIS A 228 3.87 12.49 12.01
C HIS A 228 5.08 13.07 12.72
N GLN A 229 5.51 14.20 12.22
CA GLN A 229 6.60 15.01 12.73
C GLN A 229 6.30 15.31 14.20
N LEU A 230 6.57 14.35 15.07
CA LEU A 230 6.49 14.45 16.51
C LEU A 230 7.72 15.27 16.87
N SER A 231 7.54 16.57 16.73
CA SER A 231 8.26 17.63 17.43
C SER A 231 9.06 17.07 18.61
N GLY A 232 10.37 16.95 18.42
CA GLY A 232 11.44 17.23 19.40
C GLY A 232 11.42 16.66 20.82
N GLN A 233 10.44 15.88 21.26
CA GLN A 233 10.32 15.49 22.68
C GLN A 233 10.15 13.97 22.91
N HIS A 234 9.82 13.17 21.89
CA HIS A 234 9.69 11.72 22.05
C HIS A 234 11.00 10.93 21.88
N ALA A 235 12.07 11.54 21.34
CA ALA A 235 13.38 10.88 21.19
C ALA A 235 14.15 10.70 22.52
N LEU A 236 13.71 11.33 23.62
CA LEU A 236 14.36 11.23 24.93
C LEU A 236 13.89 10.02 25.78
N LEU A 237 12.80 9.35 25.41
CA LEU A 237 12.28 8.21 26.19
C LEU A 237 12.80 6.83 25.74
N CYS A 238 13.42 6.73 24.56
CA CYS A 238 14.08 5.48 24.14
C CYS A 238 15.46 5.26 24.78
N ASN A 239 16.10 6.29 25.35
CA ASN A 239 17.41 6.12 26.04
C ASN A 239 17.30 5.86 27.55
N ALA A 240 16.16 6.13 28.18
CA ALA A 240 16.02 5.99 29.63
C ALA A 240 15.66 4.57 30.13
N LYS A 241 15.19 3.67 29.24
CA LYS A 241 14.89 2.27 29.60
C LYS A 241 16.01 1.27 29.31
N ALA A 242 17.01 1.64 28.49
CA ALA A 242 18.17 0.78 28.22
C ALA A 242 19.28 0.88 29.28
N GLN A 243 19.30 1.95 30.09
CA GLN A 243 20.33 2.16 31.13
C GLN A 243 19.91 1.73 32.54
N ARG A 244 18.68 1.21 32.73
CA ARG A 244 18.21 0.70 34.03
C ARG A 244 18.25 -0.82 34.18
N ALA A 245 18.84 -1.53 33.21
CA ALA A 245 18.92 -3.00 33.22
C ALA A 245 20.36 -3.55 33.31
N TYR A 246 21.37 -2.70 33.53
CA TYR A 246 22.77 -3.13 33.68
C TYR A 246 23.43 -2.52 34.90
N THR A 247 22.87 -2.81 36.08
CA THR A 247 23.65 -2.82 37.32
C THR A 247 22.95 -3.79 38.24
N LEU A 248 23.53 -4.97 38.42
CA LEU A 248 23.74 -5.68 39.70
C LEU A 248 24.09 -7.16 39.40
N GLU A 249 25.34 -7.50 39.72
CA GLU A 249 25.79 -8.80 40.29
C GLU A 249 25.71 -10.05 39.39
N THR A 250 26.72 -10.91 39.18
CA THR A 250 27.94 -11.27 39.95
C THR A 250 28.89 -12.14 39.08
N PRO A 251 30.14 -12.43 39.53
CA PRO A 251 31.29 -12.81 38.72
C PRO A 251 31.61 -14.33 38.68
N GLN A 252 32.50 -14.73 37.75
CA GLN A 252 33.54 -15.80 37.84
C GLN A 252 33.59 -16.77 36.63
N LEU A 253 34.84 -17.07 36.23
CA LEU A 253 35.34 -18.10 35.29
C LEU A 253 35.25 -17.86 33.77
N GLN A 254 36.27 -17.16 33.24
CA GLN A 254 36.89 -17.55 31.97
C GLN A 254 38.02 -18.56 32.24
N VAL A 255 38.08 -19.62 31.44
CA VAL A 255 39.27 -20.45 31.23
C VAL A 255 39.45 -20.52 29.70
N VAL A 256 40.36 -19.70 29.12
CA VAL A 256 41.71 -20.10 28.59
C VAL A 256 41.56 -20.48 27.09
N ILE A 257 42.26 -19.95 26.07
CA ILE A 257 43.68 -19.58 25.86
C ILE A 257 43.78 -18.59 24.68
N ALA A 258 44.64 -17.58 24.75
CA ALA A 258 45.55 -17.20 23.66
C ALA A 258 46.68 -16.30 24.19
N GLN A 259 47.92 -16.76 24.01
CA GLN A 259 49.15 -16.26 24.61
C GLN A 259 49.69 -14.97 23.97
N LEU A 260 50.13 -14.06 24.84
CA LEU A 260 51.39 -13.30 24.85
C LEU A 260 51.99 -12.83 23.50
N ALA A 261 51.96 -11.52 23.27
CA ALA A 261 53.15 -10.77 22.82
C ALA A 261 53.00 -9.27 23.15
N HIS A 262 53.93 -8.77 23.96
CA HIS A 262 54.19 -7.36 24.21
C HIS A 262 54.58 -6.64 22.91
N THR A 263 54.25 -5.34 22.77
CA THR A 263 55.19 -4.22 22.57
C THR A 263 54.41 -2.91 22.34
N LEU A 264 54.99 -1.82 22.85
CA LEU A 264 54.53 -0.42 22.87
C LEU A 264 54.08 0.13 21.50
N VAL A 265 53.18 1.12 21.50
CA VAL A 265 53.45 2.56 21.23
C VAL A 265 52.12 3.34 21.08
N THR A 266 52.23 4.61 21.47
CA THR A 266 51.29 5.67 21.80
C THR A 266 50.35 6.26 20.73
N ILE A 267 49.18 6.70 21.23
CA ILE A 267 48.39 7.93 20.97
C ILE A 267 47.82 8.17 19.55
N THR A 268 46.48 8.18 19.44
CA THR A 268 45.63 9.35 19.10
C THR A 268 44.14 8.95 19.08
N LYS A 269 43.27 9.87 19.52
CA LYS A 269 41.80 9.77 19.61
C LYS A 269 41.16 10.48 18.37
N PRO A 270 39.83 10.56 18.25
CA PRO A 270 38.87 9.62 17.64
C PRO A 270 38.32 10.11 16.27
N SER A 271 37.68 9.27 15.45
CA SER A 271 36.75 9.77 14.42
C SER A 271 35.72 8.73 13.97
N SER A 272 34.47 9.04 14.28
CA SER A 272 33.22 8.88 13.51
C SER A 272 32.97 7.66 12.59
N GLN A 273 31.85 7.00 12.93
CA GLN A 273 30.89 6.22 12.13
C GLN A 273 31.08 4.69 12.01
N PRO A 274 30.01 3.96 12.38
CA PRO A 274 29.50 2.93 11.49
C PRO A 274 28.00 3.10 11.18
N SER A 275 27.68 2.87 9.91
CA SER A 275 26.35 2.65 9.35
C SER A 275 25.72 1.35 9.90
N PRO A 276 24.39 1.20 9.81
CA PRO A 276 23.62 0.29 10.65
C PRO A 276 23.36 -1.05 9.96
N HIS A 277 23.60 -2.15 10.68
CA HIS A 277 22.90 -3.40 10.43
C HIS A 277 22.50 -4.01 11.78
N CYS A 278 21.19 -4.15 11.97
CA CYS A 278 20.59 -4.88 13.08
C CYS A 278 19.94 -6.14 12.50
N PRO A 279 20.39 -7.37 12.87
CA PRO A 279 19.61 -8.57 12.66
C PRO A 279 19.01 -9.09 13.97
N LEU A 280 17.69 -9.27 13.93
CA LEU A 280 16.85 -10.36 14.44
C LEU A 280 17.14 -10.97 15.83
N ALA A 281 16.13 -10.86 16.69
CA ALA A 281 15.96 -11.62 17.91
C ALA A 281 15.48 -13.06 17.61
N GLN A 282 16.08 -14.05 18.28
CA GLN A 282 15.46 -15.35 18.56
C GLN A 282 15.53 -15.61 20.06
N PHE A 283 14.36 -15.92 20.62
CA PHE A 283 14.14 -16.29 22.02
C PHE A 283 14.61 -17.73 22.27
N ALA A 284 15.34 -17.96 23.37
CA ALA A 284 15.33 -19.22 24.10
C ALA A 284 15.50 -18.95 25.61
N ARG A 285 14.66 -19.61 26.42
CA ARG A 285 14.53 -19.46 27.89
C ARG A 285 15.78 -19.95 28.63
N PRO A 286 16.13 -19.39 29.81
CA PRO A 286 17.04 -20.04 30.75
C PRO A 286 16.25 -20.76 31.87
N GLU A 287 16.63 -22.01 32.14
CA GLU A 287 16.38 -22.71 33.40
C GLU A 287 17.68 -22.60 34.22
N LEU A 288 17.57 -22.00 35.41
CA LEU A 288 18.66 -21.83 36.38
C LEU A 288 19.00 -23.18 37.03
N GLU A 289 20.29 -23.41 37.35
CA GLU A 289 20.69 -23.64 38.75
C GLU A 289 22.20 -23.54 38.99
N LEU A 290 22.51 -23.43 40.27
CA LEU A 290 23.53 -22.60 40.91
C LEU A 290 24.87 -23.33 41.15
N HIS A 291 25.91 -22.53 41.44
CA HIS A 291 27.31 -22.89 41.59
C HIS A 291 27.68 -23.84 42.77
N SER A 292 28.84 -24.46 42.57
CA SER A 292 29.69 -25.30 43.43
C SER A 292 30.15 -24.70 44.77
N HIS A 293 30.30 -25.53 45.82
CA HIS A 293 31.62 -26.02 46.32
C HIS A 293 31.52 -26.99 47.54
N VAL A 294 32.07 -28.20 47.35
CA VAL A 294 33.00 -28.99 48.20
C VAL A 294 32.68 -29.27 49.71
N HIS A 295 32.26 -30.53 49.95
CA HIS A 295 32.66 -31.56 50.95
C HIS A 295 32.86 -31.26 52.47
N PRO A 296 32.82 -32.28 53.37
CA PRO A 296 31.87 -33.40 53.53
C PRO A 296 31.43 -33.63 55.02
N ILE A 297 30.65 -34.70 55.24
CA ILE A 297 30.35 -35.39 56.52
C ILE A 297 29.14 -34.89 57.33
N GLY A 298 28.13 -35.77 57.46
CA GLY A 298 27.47 -35.98 58.75
C GLY A 298 25.97 -35.66 58.88
N VAL A 299 25.14 -36.71 58.75
CA VAL A 299 24.05 -37.10 59.69
C VAL A 299 22.83 -36.16 59.89
N ALA A 300 21.66 -36.72 59.54
CA ALA A 300 20.36 -36.68 60.24
C ALA A 300 19.42 -35.44 60.25
N VAL A 301 18.23 -35.70 59.69
CA VAL A 301 16.89 -35.59 60.32
C VAL A 301 16.07 -34.29 60.16
N SER A 302 14.78 -34.56 59.86
CA SER A 302 13.54 -33.80 60.12
C SER A 302 13.07 -32.69 59.16
N SER A 303 12.16 -33.11 58.28
CA SER A 303 10.84 -32.50 57.97
C SER A 303 10.02 -32.18 59.25
N PRO A 304 8.81 -31.59 59.25
CA PRO A 304 8.00 -30.92 58.19
C PRO A 304 7.47 -29.54 58.61
N TYR A 305 6.84 -28.79 57.70
CA TYR A 305 5.47 -28.28 57.96
C TYR A 305 4.67 -28.23 56.64
N VAL A 306 3.63 -29.08 56.66
CA VAL A 306 2.47 -29.21 55.77
C VAL A 306 1.61 -27.93 55.91
N VAL A 307 0.94 -27.40 54.88
CA VAL A 307 -0.51 -27.61 54.63
C VAL A 307 -0.85 -27.35 53.15
N ARG A 308 -1.63 -28.29 52.63
CA ARG A 308 -2.21 -28.46 51.29
C ARG A 308 -3.72 -28.24 51.41
N TRP A 309 -4.35 -27.54 50.45
CA TRP A 309 -5.74 -27.74 49.95
C TRP A 309 -5.89 -26.82 48.71
N LEU A 310 -6.62 -27.13 47.63
CA LEU A 310 -7.04 -28.35 46.94
C LEU A 310 -7.45 -27.89 45.52
N TYR A 311 -7.40 -28.83 44.57
CA TYR A 311 -7.63 -28.70 43.13
C TYR A 311 -9.13 -28.61 42.71
N ILE A 312 -9.30 -28.51 41.38
CA ILE A 312 -10.39 -29.03 40.51
C ILE A 312 -11.41 -27.94 40.11
N VAL A 313 -11.64 -27.55 38.84
CA VAL A 313 -11.32 -28.06 37.48
C VAL A 313 -10.69 -26.94 36.66
#